data_AF-A0A964XSQ8-F1
#
_entry.id   AF-A0A964XSQ8-F1
#
_cell.length_a   1.000
_cell.length_b   1.000
_cell.length_c   1.000
_cell.angle_alpha   90.00
_cell.angle_beta   90.00
_cell.angle_gamma   90.00
#
_symmetry.space_group_name_H-M   'P 1'
#
loop_
_entity.id
_entity.type
_entity.pdbx_description
1 polymer ?
#
loop_
_entity_poly.entity_id
_entity_poly.type
_entity_poly.pdbx_seq_one_letter_code
_entity_poly.pdbx_strand_id
1 'polypeptide(L)' 'TKLDQESTVFNVGRYIDTIVHTAEGLKFAERLCIFDSEMIPNSIIYPI' A
#
# COMPACT_ATOMS: atom_id res chain seq x y z
N THR A 1 -1.43 -5.23 19.28
CA THR A 1 -0.76 -3.92 19.24
C THR A 1 0.32 -3.93 20.30
N LYS A 2 1.61 -3.88 19.95
CA LYS A 2 2.66 -3.70 20.97
C LYS A 2 2.56 -2.25 21.43
N LEU A 3 2.08 -2.04 22.65
CA LEU A 3 1.73 -0.71 23.17
C LEU A 3 2.95 0.16 23.47
N ASP A 4 4.16 -0.41 23.51
CA ASP A 4 5.37 0.25 24.03
C ASP A 4 6.51 0.36 22.99
N GLN A 5 6.23 0.24 21.69
CA GLN A 5 7.23 0.47 20.65
C GLN A 5 7.00 1.78 19.92
N GLU A 6 8.10 2.45 19.58
CA GLU A 6 8.08 3.65 18.74
C GLU A 6 7.46 3.32 17.37
N SER A 7 6.67 4.25 16.84
CA SER A 7 6.11 4.15 15.49
C SER A 7 7.25 4.12 14.47
N THR A 8 7.20 3.14 13.58
CA THR A 8 8.18 2.98 12.49
C THR A 8 7.48 3.04 11.15
N VAL A 9 8.26 3.34 10.11
CA VAL A 9 7.78 3.23 8.72
C VAL A 9 7.58 1.75 8.40
N PHE A 10 6.33 1.35 8.14
CA PHE A 10 5.99 -0.06 7.92
C PHE A 10 6.28 -0.54 6.50
N ASN A 11 5.96 0.27 5.49
CA ASN A 11 6.28 0.00 4.08
C ASN A 11 6.54 1.32 3.33
N VAL A 12 7.47 1.30 2.39
CA VAL A 12 7.74 2.38 1.44
C VAL A 12 7.71 1.82 0.02
N GLY A 13 7.44 2.67 -0.98
CA GLY A 13 7.36 2.19 -2.35
C GLY A 13 6.78 3.19 -3.34
N ARG A 14 6.37 2.65 -4.49
CA ARG A 14 5.77 3.39 -5.60
C ARG A 14 4.51 2.68 -6.08
N TYR A 15 3.49 3.48 -6.36
CA TYR A 15 2.31 3.04 -7.11
C TYR A 15 2.49 3.26 -8.60
N ILE A 16 2.11 2.27 -9.38
CA ILE A 16 1.90 2.37 -10.83
C ILE A 16 0.44 2.03 -11.07
N ASP A 17 -0.36 3.05 -11.37
CA ASP A 17 -1.82 2.93 -11.42
C ASP A 17 -2.34 3.18 -12.84
N THR A 18 -3.31 2.37 -13.26
CA THR A 18 -4.12 2.62 -14.44
C THR A 18 -5.50 3.09 -14.00
N ILE A 19 -5.83 4.36 -14.30
CA ILE A 19 -7.09 4.99 -13.90
C ILE A 19 -8.02 5.11 -15.11
N VAL A 20 -9.30 4.82 -14.91
CA VAL A 20 -10.35 4.93 -15.94
C VAL A 20 -11.48 5.86 -15.48
N HIS A 21 -12.10 6.56 -16.44
CA HIS A 21 -13.30 7.33 -16.21
C HIS A 21 -14.53 6.42 -16.20
N THR A 22 -15.41 6.63 -15.24
CA THR A 22 -16.72 5.97 -15.14
C THR A 22 -17.81 7.01 -14.88
N ALA A 23 -19.09 6.63 -14.99
CA ALA A 23 -20.19 7.52 -14.63
C ALA A 23 -20.15 7.97 -13.15
N GLU A 24 -19.50 7.20 -12.29
CA GLU A 24 -19.32 7.48 -10.86
C GLU A 24 -18.00 8.23 -10.56
N GLY A 25 -17.26 8.65 -11.58
CA GLY A 25 -15.96 9.31 -11.46
C GLY A 25 -14.77 8.42 -11.81
N LEU A 26 -13.58 8.81 -11.36
CA LEU A 26 -12.35 8.07 -11.60
C LEU A 26 -12.29 6.79 -10.76
N LYS A 27 -11.92 5.67 -11.36
CA LYS A 27 -11.71 4.38 -10.68
C LYS A 27 -10.38 3.78 -11.10
N PHE A 28 -9.79 2.96 -10.24
CA PHE A 28 -8.63 2.15 -10.60
C PHE A 28 -9.09 0.97 -11.46
N ALA A 29 -8.59 0.87 -12.68
CA ALA A 29 -8.64 -0.36 -13.45
C ALA A 29 -7.55 -1.34 -12.96
N GLU A 30 -6.40 -0.80 -12.55
CA GLU A 30 -5.28 -1.56 -12.03
C GLU A 30 -4.47 -0.68 -11.06
N ARG A 31 -3.93 -1.30 -10.00
CA ARG A 31 -3.05 -0.67 -9.01
C ARG A 31 -1.91 -1.61 -8.65
N LEU A 32 -0.69 -1.28 -9.08
CA LEU A 32 0.51 -2.03 -8.73
C LEU A 32 1.25 -1.33 -7.59
N CYS A 33 1.34 -2.02 -6.45
CA CYS A 33 2.03 -1.54 -5.26
C CYS A 33 3.45 -2.14 -5.22
N ILE A 34 4.45 -1.41 -5.69
CA ILE A 34 5.85 -1.84 -5.67
C ILE A 34 6.49 -1.30 -4.40
N PHE A 35 6.70 -2.15 -3.40
CA PHE A 35 7.32 -1.76 -2.13
C PHE A 35 8.81 -2.16 -2.07
N ASP A 36 9.62 -1.33 -1.41
CA ASP A 36 11.08 -1.46 -1.30
C ASP A 36 11.52 -1.87 0.12
N SER A 37 10.64 -2.59 0.83
CA SER A 37 10.93 -3.07 2.18
C SER A 37 11.80 -4.33 2.09
N GLU A 38 13.08 -4.25 2.47
CA GLU A 38 14.01 -5.39 2.49
C GLU A 38 13.49 -6.59 3.29
N MET A 39 12.75 -6.33 4.37
CA MET A 39 12.08 -7.34 5.18
C MET A 39 10.61 -6.96 5.36
N ILE A 40 9.70 -7.84 4.94
CA ILE A 40 8.27 -7.68 5.26
C ILE A 40 8.04 -8.21 6.68
N PRO A 41 7.60 -7.38 7.65
CA PRO A 41 7.39 -7.86 9.01
C PRO A 41 6.20 -8.82 9.03
N ASN A 42 6.43 -10.10 9.35
CA ASN A 42 5.50 -11.22 9.59
C ASN A 42 4.20 -11.32 8.76
N SER A 43 3.36 -10.30 8.71
CA SER A 43 2.13 -10.25 7.91
C SER A 43 1.73 -8.81 7.54
N ILE A 44 1.29 -8.63 6.28
CA ILE A 44 0.57 -7.43 5.82
C ILE A 44 -0.92 -7.79 5.81
N ILE A 45 -1.64 -7.37 6.84
CA ILE A 45 -3.05 -7.77 7.04
C ILE A 45 -4.06 -6.73 6.53
N TYR A 46 -3.58 -5.57 6.06
CA TYR A 46 -4.38 -4.49 5.52
C TYR A 46 -3.86 -4.06 4.15
N PRO A 47 -4.72 -3.52 3.26
CA PRO A 47 -4.27 -2.92 2.01
C PRO A 47 -3.21 -1.85 2.25
N ILE A 48 -2.18 -1.81 1.40
CA ILE A 48 -1.16 -0.76 1.39
C ILE A 48 -1.69 0.48 0.65
#